data_AF-A0A6P1ZEG4-F1
#
_entry.id   AF-A0A6P1ZEG4-F1
#
_cell.length_a   1.000
_cell.length_b   1.000
_cell.length_c   1.000
_cell.angle_alpha   90.00
_cell.angle_beta   90.00
_cell.angle_gamma   90.00
#
_symmetry.space_group_name_H-M   'P 1'
#
loop_
_entity.id
_entity.type
_entity.pdbx_description
1 polymer ?
#
loop_
_entity_poly.entity_id
_entity_poly.type
_entity_poly.pdbx_seq_one_letter_code
_entity_poly.pdbx_strand_id
1 'polypeptide(L)'
;MFNPDDTMFAIVGSIILGGAAGFLAVQFSIFVLSIAVSAYGLIKERIWSKQYFGIWLKSVVGIAVCVIITLLGDYIFRQRLGYSYAHLDHMIFWSIFSLILLGFVFHILRKLRKLRDIVATPEFDDIHMSHDSNIDDYVRKNIELLKSLQDGLND
;
A
#
# COMPACT_ATOMS: atom_id res chain seq x y z
N MET A 1 28.56 38.64 -5.80
CA MET A 1 27.96 38.87 -4.48
C MET A 1 26.65 38.10 -4.46
N PHE A 2 26.60 36.96 -3.75
CA PHE A 2 25.39 36.14 -3.67
C PHE A 2 24.39 36.83 -2.76
N ASN A 3 23.15 37.03 -3.24
CA ASN A 3 22.09 37.58 -2.42
C ASN A 3 21.60 36.46 -1.48
N PRO A 4 21.73 36.61 -0.15
CA PRO A 4 21.39 35.54 0.79
C PRO A 4 19.92 35.11 0.68
N ASP A 5 19.03 36.02 0.28
CA ASP A 5 17.60 35.75 0.10
C ASP A 5 17.34 34.73 -1.02
N ASP A 6 17.98 34.88 -2.18
CA ASP A 6 17.82 33.99 -3.33
C ASP A 6 18.29 32.56 -3.01
N THR A 7 19.35 32.45 -2.21
CA THR A 7 19.91 31.18 -1.77
C THR A 7 18.96 30.46 -0.81
N MET A 8 18.33 31.20 0.10
CA MET A 8 17.36 30.63 1.05
C MET A 8 16.10 30.10 0.33
N PHE A 9 15.59 30.85 -0.64
CA PHE A 9 14.44 30.41 -1.45
C PHE A 9 14.74 29.14 -2.26
N ALA A 10 15.94 29.03 -2.85
CA ALA A 10 16.36 27.84 -3.57
C ALA A 10 16.45 26.60 -2.66
N ILE A 11 16.98 26.75 -1.44
CA ILE A 11 17.09 25.67 -0.46
C ILE A 11 15.69 25.19 -0.03
N VAL A 12 14.81 26.11 0.37
CA VAL A 12 13.44 25.78 0.81
C VAL A 12 12.64 25.13 -0.32
N GLY A 13 12.74 25.67 -1.54
CA GLY A 13 12.13 25.07 -2.73
C GLY A 13 12.62 23.65 -2.99
N SER A 14 13.92 23.39 -2.82
CA SER A 14 14.53 22.07 -3.02
C SER A 14 14.06 21.05 -2.00
N ILE A 15 13.87 21.45 -0.75
CA ILE A 15 13.35 20.56 0.31
C ILE A 15 11.89 20.20 0.03
N ILE A 16 11.04 21.19 -0.28
CA ILE A 16 9.61 20.96 -0.53
C ILE A 16 9.41 20.08 -1.77
N LEU A 17 10.10 20.42 -2.87
CA LEU A 17 10.00 19.67 -4.13
C LEU A 17 10.60 18.27 -4.01
N GLY A 18 11.77 18.13 -3.37
CA GLY A 18 12.39 16.83 -3.10
C GLY A 18 11.50 15.95 -2.21
N GLY A 19 10.86 16.57 -1.22
CA GLY A 19 9.89 15.92 -0.35
C GLY A 19 8.66 15.41 -1.09
N ALA A 20 8.03 16.27 -1.89
CA ALA A 20 6.85 15.92 -2.68
C ALA A 20 7.18 14.83 -3.73
N ALA A 21 8.32 14.95 -4.42
CA ALA A 21 8.78 13.97 -5.39
C ALA A 21 9.05 12.60 -4.74
N GLY A 22 9.72 12.59 -3.58
CA GLY A 22 9.98 11.36 -2.82
C GLY A 22 8.69 10.69 -2.37
N PHE A 23 7.72 11.45 -1.86
CA PHE A 23 6.42 10.93 -1.48
C PHE A 23 5.64 10.34 -2.66
N LEU A 24 5.60 11.05 -3.80
CA LEU A 24 4.94 10.54 -5.01
C LEU A 24 5.59 9.26 -5.53
N ALA A 25 6.92 9.17 -5.52
CA ALA A 25 7.64 7.96 -5.93
C ALA A 25 7.31 6.76 -5.02
N VAL A 26 7.19 6.98 -3.71
CA VAL A 26 6.74 5.96 -2.76
C VAL A 26 5.31 5.50 -3.06
N GLN A 27 4.38 6.44 -3.24
CA GLN A 27 2.98 6.12 -3.56
C GLN A 27 2.86 5.33 -4.87
N PHE A 28 3.56 5.78 -5.91
CA PHE A 28 3.61 5.08 -7.19
C PHE A 28 4.13 3.65 -7.03
N SER A 29 5.20 3.46 -6.26
CA SER A 29 5.76 2.13 -5.98
C SER A 29 4.75 1.21 -5.27
N ILE A 30 3.96 1.74 -4.33
CA ILE A 30 2.90 0.99 -3.64
C ILE A 30 1.83 0.54 -4.63
N PHE A 31 1.37 1.42 -5.53
CA PHE A 31 0.35 1.06 -6.51
C PHE A 31 0.86 0.02 -7.52
N VAL A 32 2.09 0.15 -8.00
CA VAL A 32 2.70 -0.85 -8.88
C VAL A 32 2.82 -2.21 -8.19
N LEU A 33 3.27 -2.23 -6.94
CA LEU A 33 3.36 -3.47 -6.16
C LEU A 33 1.97 -4.08 -5.92
N SER A 34 0.96 -3.26 -5.66
CA SER A 34 -0.42 -3.72 -5.48
C SER A 34 -0.99 -4.35 -6.74
N ILE A 35 -0.72 -3.76 -7.92
CA ILE A 35 -1.06 -4.35 -9.22
C ILE A 35 -0.34 -5.68 -9.41
N ALA A 36 0.95 -5.76 -9.11
CA ALA A 36 1.74 -6.98 -9.26
C ALA A 36 1.21 -8.12 -8.35
N VAL A 37 0.92 -7.83 -7.09
CA VAL A 37 0.34 -8.79 -6.15
C VAL A 37 -1.05 -9.24 -6.60
N SER A 38 -1.89 -8.32 -7.06
CA SER A 38 -3.22 -8.66 -7.59
C SER A 38 -3.13 -9.52 -8.84
N ALA A 39 -2.20 -9.24 -9.75
CA ALA A 39 -1.98 -10.03 -10.95
C ALA A 39 -1.48 -11.44 -10.62
N TYR A 40 -0.55 -11.55 -9.66
CA TYR A 40 -0.07 -12.84 -9.17
C TYR A 40 -1.19 -13.68 -8.53
N GLY A 41 -2.05 -13.06 -7.71
CA GLY A 41 -3.22 -13.70 -7.12
C GLY A 41 -4.20 -14.24 -8.17
N LEU A 42 -4.50 -13.44 -9.21
CA LEU A 42 -5.36 -13.86 -10.32
C LEU A 42 -4.78 -15.04 -11.12
N ILE A 43 -3.46 -15.06 -11.36
CA ILE A 43 -2.79 -16.18 -12.05
C ILE A 43 -2.86 -17.45 -11.20
N LYS A 44 -2.66 -17.35 -9.89
CA LYS A 44 -2.65 -18.49 -8.97
C LYS A 44 -4.04 -19.09 -8.77
N GLU A 45 -5.06 -18.26 -8.54
CA GLU A 45 -6.41 -18.74 -8.21
C GLU A 45 -7.26 -19.09 -9.45
N ARG A 46 -6.90 -18.61 -10.65
CA ARG A 46 -7.66 -18.76 -11.92
C ARG A 46 -9.15 -18.39 -11.86
N ILE A 47 -9.63 -17.87 -10.73
CA ILE A 47 -11.00 -17.42 -10.51
C ILE A 47 -10.97 -15.91 -10.37
N TRP A 48 -11.83 -15.23 -11.13
CA TRP A 48 -11.91 -13.79 -11.14
C TRP A 48 -12.64 -13.30 -9.88
N SER A 49 -11.89 -12.91 -8.84
CA SER A 49 -12.49 -12.30 -7.64
C SER A 49 -12.68 -10.79 -7.82
N LYS A 50 -13.90 -10.32 -7.54
CA LYS A 50 -14.25 -8.88 -7.55
C LYS A 50 -13.36 -8.07 -6.61
N GLN A 51 -12.79 -8.68 -5.57
CA GLN A 51 -11.89 -8.01 -4.63
C GLN A 51 -10.54 -7.66 -5.29
N TYR A 52 -9.92 -8.59 -6.03
CA TYR A 52 -8.68 -8.32 -6.76
C TYR A 52 -8.86 -7.27 -7.86
N PHE A 53 -9.99 -7.33 -8.58
CA PHE A 53 -10.32 -6.30 -9.56
C PHE A 53 -10.50 -4.92 -8.92
N GLY A 54 -11.13 -4.84 -7.74
CA GLY A 54 -11.26 -3.59 -6.99
C GLY A 54 -9.92 -3.01 -6.52
N ILE A 55 -8.98 -3.85 -6.09
CA ILE A 55 -7.61 -3.44 -5.72
C ILE A 55 -6.84 -2.93 -6.95
N TRP A 56 -6.95 -3.65 -8.06
CA TRP A 56 -6.33 -3.26 -9.32
C TRP A 56 -6.86 -1.90 -9.81
N LEU A 57 -8.19 -1.72 -9.86
CA LEU A 57 -8.81 -0.47 -10.30
C LEU A 57 -8.40 0.72 -9.42
N LYS A 58 -8.42 0.55 -8.09
CA LYS A 58 -7.94 1.58 -7.15
C LYS A 58 -6.48 1.96 -7.39
N SER A 59 -5.65 0.98 -7.71
CA SER A 59 -4.23 1.21 -7.99
C SER A 59 -4.01 1.95 -9.30
N VAL A 60 -4.75 1.60 -10.35
CA VAL A 60 -4.72 2.31 -11.64
C VAL A 60 -5.20 3.76 -11.49
N VAL A 61 -6.31 3.98 -10.77
CA VAL A 61 -6.80 5.33 -10.47
C VAL A 61 -5.77 6.10 -9.63
N GLY A 62 -5.15 5.45 -8.65
CA GLY A 62 -4.08 6.06 -7.85
C GLY A 62 -2.90 6.52 -8.69
N ILE A 63 -2.44 5.70 -9.64
CA ILE A 63 -1.38 6.07 -10.60
C ILE A 63 -1.81 7.27 -11.45
N ALA A 64 -3.03 7.25 -11.98
CA ALA A 64 -3.55 8.37 -12.77
C ALA A 64 -3.57 9.69 -11.98
N VAL A 65 -3.98 9.63 -10.70
CA VAL A 65 -3.96 10.80 -9.80
C VAL A 65 -2.52 11.28 -9.56
N CYS A 66 -1.56 10.37 -9.34
CA CYS A 66 -0.15 10.75 -9.21
C CYS A 66 0.36 11.50 -10.45
N VAL A 67 0.05 10.99 -11.65
CA VAL A 67 0.43 11.64 -12.92
C VAL A 67 -0.20 13.02 -13.04
N ILE A 68 -1.49 13.16 -12.71
CA ILE A 68 -2.19 14.46 -12.75
C ILE A 68 -1.53 15.44 -11.77
N ILE A 69 -1.21 15.02 -10.54
CA ILE A 69 -0.55 15.87 -9.55
C ILE A 69 0.83 16.30 -10.04
N THR A 70 1.61 15.40 -10.65
CA THR A 70 2.92 15.74 -11.22
C THR A 70 2.81 16.77 -12.35
N LEU A 71 1.86 16.59 -13.27
CA LEU A 71 1.61 17.53 -14.36
C LEU A 71 1.11 18.89 -13.85
N LEU A 72 0.21 18.88 -12.88
CA LEU A 72 -0.31 20.11 -12.26
C LEU A 72 0.80 20.85 -11.51
N GLY A 73 1.66 20.10 -10.81
CA GLY A 73 2.86 20.61 -10.15
C GLY A 73 3.78 21.31 -11.15
N ASP A 74 4.18 20.62 -12.23
CA ASP A 74 5.04 21.21 -13.26
C ASP A 74 4.40 22.46 -13.88
N TYR A 75 3.09 22.42 -14.20
CA TYR A 75 2.37 23.56 -14.74
C TYR A 75 2.39 24.78 -13.79
N ILE A 76 2.11 24.58 -12.49
CA ILE A 76 2.11 25.66 -11.51
C ILE A 76 3.52 26.20 -11.28
N PHE A 77 4.50 25.32 -11.04
CA PHE A 77 5.88 25.74 -10.77
C PHE A 77 6.52 26.43 -11.97
N ARG A 78 6.30 25.92 -13.19
CA ARG A 78 6.92 26.44 -14.40
C ARG A 78 6.19 27.64 -15.00
N GLN A 79 4.86 27.60 -15.11
CA GLN A 79 4.11 28.68 -15.77
C GLN A 79 3.64 29.79 -14.82
N ARG A 80 3.24 29.45 -13.59
CA ARG A 80 2.69 30.46 -12.66
C ARG A 80 3.77 31.11 -11.81
N LEU A 81 4.75 30.33 -11.36
CA LEU A 81 5.78 30.81 -10.44
C LEU A 81 7.08 31.20 -11.16
N GLY A 82 7.21 30.91 -12.46
CA GLY A 82 8.43 31.16 -13.23
C GLY A 82 9.66 30.45 -12.67
N TYR A 83 9.45 29.46 -11.80
CA TYR A 83 10.51 28.77 -11.08
C TYR A 83 11.10 27.71 -12.01
N SER A 84 12.31 27.97 -12.49
CA SER A 84 13.05 26.98 -13.28
C SER A 84 13.69 25.97 -12.35
N TYR A 85 13.44 24.66 -12.57
CA TYR A 85 14.12 23.56 -11.86
C TYR A 85 15.66 23.67 -11.92
N ALA A 86 16.20 24.45 -12.87
CA ALA A 86 17.63 24.76 -12.99
C ALA A 86 18.20 25.61 -11.83
N HIS A 87 17.36 26.22 -10.98
CA HIS A 87 17.79 26.99 -9.81
C HIS A 87 17.64 26.22 -8.49
N LEU A 88 17.19 24.97 -8.54
CA LEU A 88 17.15 24.11 -7.36
C LEU A 88 18.53 23.56 -7.07
N ASP A 89 18.88 23.54 -5.79
CA ASP A 89 20.05 22.81 -5.34
C ASP A 89 19.78 21.31 -5.50
N HIS A 90 20.38 20.74 -6.55
CA HIS A 90 20.21 19.33 -6.90
C HIS A 90 20.70 18.42 -5.78
N MET A 91 21.75 18.79 -5.04
CA MET A 91 22.26 17.97 -3.95
C MET A 91 21.23 17.87 -2.82
N ILE A 92 20.61 18.99 -2.44
CA ILE A 92 19.58 19.03 -1.40
C ILE A 92 18.34 18.25 -1.86
N PHE A 93 17.88 18.48 -3.09
CA PHE A 93 16.74 17.77 -3.67
C PHE A 93 16.92 16.25 -3.62
N TRP A 94 18.03 15.75 -4.17
CA TRP A 94 18.31 14.30 -4.23
C TRP A 94 18.55 13.70 -2.85
N SER A 95 19.12 14.47 -1.92
CA SER A 95 19.31 14.03 -0.53
C SER A 95 17.97 13.81 0.17
N ILE A 96 17.05 14.77 0.10
CA ILE A 96 15.71 14.65 0.70
C ILE A 96 14.91 13.52 0.04
N PHE A 97 14.95 13.45 -1.29
CA PHE A 97 14.32 12.36 -2.05
C PHE A 97 14.83 10.99 -1.58
N SER A 98 16.14 10.82 -1.50
CA SER A 98 16.77 9.56 -1.09
C SER A 98 16.46 9.21 0.35
N LEU A 99 16.36 10.20 1.24
CA LEU A 99 16.06 9.99 2.66
C LEU A 99 14.62 9.46 2.84
N ILE A 100 13.66 10.01 2.10
CA ILE A 100 12.27 9.52 2.08
C ILE A 100 12.21 8.11 1.51
N LEU A 101 12.88 7.86 0.37
CA LEU A 101 12.90 6.56 -0.27
C LEU A 101 13.53 5.50 0.65
N LEU A 102 14.67 5.81 1.27
CA LEU A 102 15.36 4.93 2.21
C LEU A 102 14.48 4.64 3.43
N GLY A 103 13.82 5.66 3.99
CA GLY A 103 12.87 5.49 5.09
C GLY A 103 11.72 4.55 4.74
N PHE A 104 11.18 4.67 3.52
CA PHE A 104 10.15 3.75 3.01
C PHE A 104 10.67 2.32 2.85
N VAL A 105 11.86 2.12 2.28
CA VAL A 105 12.47 0.80 2.15
C VAL A 105 12.67 0.15 3.52
N PHE A 106 13.18 0.89 4.52
CA PHE A 106 13.30 0.40 5.89
C PHE A 106 11.95 0.04 6.50
N HIS A 107 10.91 0.85 6.26
CA HIS A 107 9.56 0.57 6.73
C HIS A 107 9.03 -0.76 6.16
N ILE A 108 9.17 -0.97 4.85
CA ILE A 108 8.75 -2.21 4.18
C ILE A 108 9.56 -3.40 4.69
N LEU A 109 10.89 -3.30 4.76
CA LEU A 109 11.75 -4.37 5.29
C LEU A 109 11.37 -4.74 6.73
N ARG A 110 11.03 -3.77 7.58
CA ARG A 110 10.58 -4.02 8.95
C ARG A 110 9.23 -4.75 8.97
N LYS A 111 8.28 -4.38 8.12
CA LYS A 111 6.99 -5.10 8.01
C LYS A 111 7.18 -6.51 7.46
N LEU A 112 8.03 -6.69 6.45
CA LEU A 112 8.34 -8.01 5.89
C LEU A 112 9.01 -8.92 6.92
N ARG A 113 9.94 -8.41 7.73
CA ARG A 113 10.51 -9.19 8.86
C ARG A 113 9.43 -9.62 9.84
N LYS A 114 8.56 -8.71 10.27
CA LYS A 114 7.44 -9.05 11.17
C LYS A 114 6.52 -10.12 10.58
N LEU A 115 6.16 -10.00 9.31
CA LEU A 115 5.35 -11.00 8.59
C LEU A 115 6.06 -12.36 8.55
N ARG A 116 7.34 -12.37 8.19
CA ARG A 116 8.15 -13.59 8.18
C ARG A 116 8.22 -14.23 9.57
N ASP A 117 8.41 -13.43 10.62
CA ASP A 117 8.52 -13.93 11.98
C ASP A 117 7.17 -14.53 12.46
N ILE A 118 6.02 -13.97 12.04
CA ILE A 118 4.67 -14.52 12.31
C ILE A 118 4.41 -15.81 11.51
N VAL A 119 4.87 -15.88 10.24
CA VAL A 119 4.70 -17.07 9.40
C VAL A 119 5.65 -18.20 9.82
N ALA A 120 6.80 -17.87 10.41
CA ALA A 120 7.78 -18.84 10.88
C ALA A 120 7.46 -19.42 12.27
N THR A 121 6.50 -18.85 13.01
CA THR A 121 6.00 -19.46 14.25
C THR A 121 5.03 -20.61 13.91
N PRO A 122 5.30 -21.86 14.35
CA PRO A 122 4.52 -23.05 14.01
C PRO A 122 3.08 -23.08 14.57
N GLU A 123 2.61 -22.02 15.25
CA GLU A 123 1.26 -21.94 15.81
C GLU A 123 0.16 -21.73 14.75
N PHE A 124 0.51 -21.42 13.49
CA PHE A 124 -0.50 -21.23 12.44
C PHE A 124 -1.05 -22.54 11.83
N ASP A 125 -0.38 -23.68 12.01
CA ASP A 125 -0.94 -24.99 11.63
C ASP A 125 -1.99 -25.49 12.64
N ASP A 126 -1.86 -25.14 13.93
CA ASP A 126 -2.81 -25.55 14.97
C ASP A 126 -4.12 -24.73 14.98
N ILE A 127 -4.09 -23.49 14.50
CA ILE A 127 -5.31 -22.63 14.45
C ILE A 127 -6.22 -23.02 13.28
N HIS A 128 -5.67 -23.54 12.16
CA HIS A 128 -6.51 -24.03 11.05
C HIS A 128 -7.15 -25.39 11.35
N MET A 129 -6.49 -26.29 12.11
CA MET A 129 -7.08 -27.58 12.49
C MET A 129 -8.12 -27.50 13.63
N SER A 130 -8.09 -26.45 14.48
CA SER A 130 -9.03 -26.31 15.59
C SER A 130 -10.36 -25.62 15.23
N HIS A 131 -10.44 -24.96 14.06
CA HIS A 131 -11.69 -24.32 13.64
C HIS A 131 -12.61 -25.28 12.86
N ASP A 132 -12.07 -26.17 12.03
CA ASP A 132 -12.87 -27.18 11.31
C ASP A 132 -13.49 -28.22 12.24
N SER A 133 -12.78 -28.63 13.31
CA SER A 133 -13.31 -29.61 14.27
C SER A 133 -14.50 -29.09 15.10
N ASN A 134 -14.64 -27.77 15.24
CA ASN A 134 -15.72 -27.16 16.01
C ASN A 134 -17.00 -27.01 15.18
N ILE A 135 -16.89 -26.82 13.86
CA ILE A 135 -18.05 -26.67 12.97
C ILE A 135 -18.85 -27.98 12.94
N ASP A 136 -18.17 -29.13 12.87
CA ASP A 136 -18.83 -30.45 12.87
C ASP A 136 -19.57 -30.72 14.20
N ASP A 137 -19.01 -30.29 15.33
CA ASP A 137 -19.65 -30.41 16.64
C ASP A 137 -20.88 -29.49 16.79
N TYR A 138 -20.83 -28.28 16.23
CA TYR A 138 -21.97 -27.37 16.18
C TYR A 138 -23.08 -27.89 15.25
N VAL A 139 -22.73 -28.43 14.08
CA VAL A 139 -23.71 -29.04 13.16
C VAL A 139 -24.34 -30.28 13.79
N ARG A 140 -23.54 -31.13 14.46
CA ARG A 140 -24.05 -32.31 15.18
C ARG A 140 -25.04 -31.94 16.27
N LYS A 141 -24.70 -30.96 17.13
CA LYS A 141 -25.61 -30.50 18.21
C LYS A 141 -26.92 -29.90 17.67
N ASN A 142 -26.87 -29.17 16.56
CA ASN A 142 -28.08 -28.61 15.95
C ASN A 142 -28.96 -29.70 15.31
N ILE A 143 -28.38 -30.74 14.73
CA ILE A 143 -29.13 -31.89 14.20
C ILE A 143 -29.80 -32.67 15.33
N GLU A 144 -29.11 -32.86 16.46
CA GLU A 144 -29.67 -33.52 17.65
C GLU A 144 -30.84 -32.72 18.25
N LEU A 145 -30.71 -31.38 18.31
CA LEU A 145 -31.79 -30.47 18.73
C LEU A 145 -33.00 -30.51 17.79
N LEU A 146 -32.78 -30.60 16.48
CA LEU A 146 -33.87 -30.72 15.51
C LEU A 146 -34.59 -32.06 15.62
N LYS A 147 -33.86 -33.15 15.89
CA LYS A 147 -34.46 -34.46 16.16
C LYS A 147 -35.28 -34.46 17.45
N SER A 148 -34.77 -33.91 18.54
CA SER A 148 -35.52 -33.88 19.80
C SER A 148 -36.79 -33.03 19.72
N LEU A 149 -36.76 -31.94 18.93
CA LEU A 149 -37.95 -31.14 18.64
C LEU A 149 -38.95 -31.89 17.74
N GLN A 150 -38.48 -32.66 16.77
CA GLN A 150 -39.34 -33.46 15.90
C GLN A 150 -39.98 -34.64 16.64
N ASP A 151 -39.23 -35.31 17.50
CA ASP A 151 -39.71 -36.44 18.30
C ASP A 151 -40.71 -35.95 19.37
N GLY A 152 -40.47 -34.79 20.00
CA GLY A 152 -41.41 -34.18 20.94
C GLY A 152 -42.64 -33.53 20.31
N LEU A 153 -42.72 -33.43 18.97
CA LEU A 153 -43.90 -32.97 18.23
C LEU A 153 -44.79 -34.12 17.75
N ASN A 154 -44.28 -35.36 17.79
CA ASN A 154 -44.96 -36.58 17.36
C ASN A 154 -45.51 -37.42 18.53
N ASP A 155 -45.30 -36.96 19.76
CA ASP A 155 -46.00 -37.39 20.99
C ASP A 155 -47.14 -36.41 21.34
#